data_AF-A0A6B3FDH5-F1
#
_entry.id   AF-A0A6B3FDH5-F1
#
_cell.length_a   1.000
_cell.length_b   1.000
_cell.length_c   1.000
_cell.angle_alpha   90.00
_cell.angle_beta   90.00
_cell.angle_gamma   90.00
#
_symmetry.space_group_name_H-M   'P 1'
#
loop_
_entity.id
_entity.type
_entity.pdbx_description
1 polymer ?
#
loop_
_entity_poly.entity_id
_entity_poly.type
_entity_poly.pdbx_seq_one_letter_code
_entity_poly.pdbx_strand_id
1 'polypeptide(L)'
;AWTRTPQDEHRLLSAVLATLLPHELLPAETLPPALAALGLSVPLSVASAQTEARSFAEIWSALDGELKPSLDLALTVPFPAYPEYDAGPPVTEGAAVRVRAVGEPSLTSERA
;
A
#
# COMPACT_ATOMS: atom_id res chain seq x y z
N ALA A 1 28.66 18.78 -7.61
CA ALA A 1 27.25 18.60 -7.96
C ALA A 1 27.17 18.05 -9.39
N TRP A 2 26.45 16.96 -9.62
CA TRP A 2 26.21 16.44 -10.97
C TRP A 2 25.23 17.40 -11.65
N THR A 3 25.72 18.09 -12.68
CA THR A 3 25.10 19.18 -13.46
C THR A 3 25.24 20.60 -12.86
N ARG A 4 25.55 21.58 -13.72
CA ARG A 4 25.95 22.96 -13.35
C ARG A 4 24.91 24.01 -13.77
N THR A 5 23.76 23.59 -14.29
CA THR A 5 22.73 24.49 -14.81
C THR A 5 21.32 24.07 -14.36
N PRO A 6 20.43 25.02 -13.98
CA PRO A 6 19.04 24.72 -13.62
C PRO A 6 18.24 23.97 -14.70
N GLN A 7 18.63 24.10 -15.97
CA GLN A 7 17.98 23.42 -17.09
C GLN A 7 18.25 21.92 -17.07
N ASP A 8 19.44 21.49 -16.64
CA ASP A 8 19.78 20.08 -16.51
C ASP A 8 18.97 19.42 -15.39
N GLU A 9 18.78 20.13 -14.28
CA GLU A 9 17.95 19.68 -13.15
C GLU A 9 16.49 19.48 -13.58
N HIS A 10 15.92 20.43 -14.33
CA HIS A 10 14.58 20.30 -14.89
C HIS A 10 14.46 19.15 -15.89
N ARG A 11 15.48 18.93 -16.74
CA ARG A 11 15.50 17.80 -17.68
C ARG A 11 15.54 16.46 -16.93
N LEU A 12 16.33 16.38 -15.87
CA LEU A 12 16.40 15.19 -15.02
C LEU A 12 15.04 14.90 -14.37
N LEU A 13 14.41 15.90 -13.75
CA LEU A 13 13.08 15.72 -13.16
C LEU A 13 12.02 15.38 -14.20
N SER A 14 12.08 15.98 -15.38
CA SER A 14 11.16 15.65 -16.48
C SER A 14 11.30 14.20 -16.91
N ALA A 15 12.53 13.68 -16.98
CA ALA A 15 12.79 12.28 -17.30
C ALA A 15 12.28 11.34 -16.19
N VAL A 16 12.48 11.71 -14.92
CA VAL A 16 11.94 10.97 -13.77
C VAL A 16 10.41 10.93 -13.82
N LEU A 17 9.74 12.06 -14.03
CA LEU A 17 8.29 12.12 -14.18
C LEU A 17 7.80 11.29 -15.36
N ALA A 18 8.43 11.41 -16.53
CA ALA A 18 8.09 10.61 -17.70
C ALA A 18 8.25 9.10 -17.46
N THR A 19 9.15 8.70 -16.55
CA THR A 19 9.37 7.30 -16.16
C THR A 19 8.34 6.83 -15.14
N LEU A 20 7.99 7.66 -14.15
CA LEU A 20 7.17 7.25 -13.01
C LEU A 20 5.66 7.42 -13.26
N LEU A 21 5.24 8.46 -14.00
CA LEU A 21 3.82 8.73 -14.25
C LEU A 21 3.05 7.58 -14.94
N PRO A 22 3.65 6.76 -15.82
CA PRO A 22 2.97 5.59 -16.38
C PRO A 22 2.68 4.46 -15.36
N HIS A 23 3.27 4.51 -14.16
CA HIS A 23 3.23 3.42 -13.18
C HIS A 23 2.37 3.78 -11.96
N GLU A 24 1.05 3.69 -12.09
CA GLU A 24 0.13 3.88 -10.95
C GLU A 24 0.13 2.68 -9.99
N LEU A 25 0.44 1.49 -10.52
CA LEU A 25 0.57 0.24 -9.78
C LEU A 25 1.93 -0.40 -10.10
N LEU A 26 2.70 -0.71 -9.06
CA LEU A 26 3.93 -1.47 -9.18
C LEU A 26 3.60 -2.96 -9.09
N PRO A 27 3.84 -3.75 -10.14
CA PRO A 27 3.54 -5.18 -10.14
C PRO A 27 4.53 -5.95 -9.26
N ALA A 28 4.08 -7.06 -8.68
CA ALA A 28 4.82 -7.81 -7.67
C ALA A 28 6.23 -8.24 -8.14
N GLU A 29 6.37 -8.60 -9.42
CA GLU A 29 7.63 -9.00 -10.05
C GLU A 29 8.69 -7.88 -10.12
N THR A 30 8.28 -6.60 -9.99
CA THR A 30 9.21 -5.46 -9.95
C THR A 30 9.58 -5.04 -8.53
N LEU A 31 8.92 -5.61 -7.52
CA LEU A 31 9.13 -5.26 -6.13
C LEU A 31 10.31 -6.04 -5.52
N PRO A 32 10.92 -5.51 -4.44
CA PRO A 32 11.90 -6.25 -3.67
C PRO A 32 11.36 -7.60 -3.17
N PRO A 33 12.22 -8.63 -2.97
CA PRO A 33 11.78 -9.99 -2.67
C PRO A 33 10.77 -10.12 -1.51
N ALA A 34 10.93 -9.33 -0.45
CA ALA A 34 10.04 -9.36 0.71
C ALA A 34 8.59 -8.93 0.38
N LEU A 35 8.41 -7.99 -0.56
CA LEU A 35 7.10 -7.55 -1.02
C LEU A 35 6.59 -8.41 -2.18
N ALA A 36 7.48 -8.84 -3.08
CA ALA A 36 7.14 -9.73 -4.18
C ALA A 36 6.56 -11.07 -3.68
N ALA A 37 7.08 -11.59 -2.55
CA ALA A 37 6.58 -12.80 -1.90
C ALA A 37 5.10 -12.73 -1.50
N LEU A 38 4.55 -11.52 -1.31
CA LEU A 38 3.14 -11.32 -0.97
C LEU A 38 2.23 -11.45 -2.20
N GLY A 39 2.78 -11.39 -3.43
CA GLY A 39 2.02 -11.52 -4.66
C GLY A 39 1.03 -10.37 -4.92
N LEU A 40 1.23 -9.22 -4.27
CA LEU A 40 0.36 -8.05 -4.35
C LEU A 40 1.01 -6.92 -5.15
N SER A 41 0.22 -6.21 -5.95
CA SER A 41 0.64 -4.94 -6.56
C SER A 41 0.61 -3.81 -5.53
N VAL A 42 1.56 -2.87 -5.62
CA VAL A 42 1.68 -1.74 -4.70
C VAL A 42 1.28 -0.43 -5.42
N PRO A 43 0.30 0.34 -4.91
CA PRO A 43 -0.03 1.65 -5.46
C PRO A 43 1.11 2.66 -5.28
N LEU A 44 1.44 3.38 -6.36
CA LEU A 44 2.41 4.47 -6.38
C LEU A 44 1.70 5.79 -6.69
N SER A 45 1.87 6.77 -5.80
CA SER A 45 1.48 8.16 -6.03
C SER A 45 2.73 9.00 -6.29
N VAL A 46 2.72 9.73 -7.40
CA VAL A 46 3.81 10.62 -7.84
C VAL A 46 3.32 12.06 -7.74
N ALA A 47 4.12 12.97 -7.19
CA ALA A 47 3.77 14.38 -7.08
C ALA A 47 2.43 14.61 -6.33
N SER A 48 2.29 14.05 -5.13
CA SER A 48 1.00 14.05 -4.42
C SER A 48 0.57 15.46 -4.04
N ALA A 49 -0.67 15.83 -4.39
CA ALA A 49 -1.25 17.12 -4.02
C ALA A 49 -1.39 17.33 -2.49
N GLN A 50 -1.17 16.29 -1.69
CA GLN A 50 -1.16 16.37 -0.23
C GLN A 50 0.10 17.00 0.34
N THR A 51 1.18 17.11 -0.44
CA THR A 51 2.44 17.70 0.01
C THR A 51 2.42 19.21 -0.21
N GLU A 52 2.33 19.98 0.88
CA GLU A 52 2.34 21.44 0.79
C GLU A 52 3.74 22.00 0.51
N ALA A 53 3.83 23.08 -0.28
CA ALA A 53 5.10 23.75 -0.58
C ALA A 53 5.87 24.21 0.69
N ARG A 54 5.14 24.53 1.77
CA ARG A 54 5.75 24.86 3.08
C ARG A 54 6.47 23.67 3.69
N SER A 55 5.95 22.46 3.54
CA SER A 55 6.57 21.22 4.02
C SER A 55 7.92 20.97 3.32
N PHE A 56 8.01 21.22 2.02
CA PHE A 56 9.27 21.11 1.29
C PHE A 56 10.32 22.12 1.76
N ALA A 57 9.93 23.39 1.98
CA ALA A 57 10.86 24.42 2.43
C ALA A 57 11.46 24.08 3.82
N GLU A 58 10.67 23.52 4.73
CA GLU A 58 11.14 23.06 6.04
C GLU A 58 12.10 21.86 5.94
N ILE A 59 11.79 20.87 5.10
CA ILE A 59 12.65 19.71 4.84
C ILE A 59 14.02 20.17 4.32
N TRP A 60 14.05 21.06 3.33
CA TRP A 60 15.30 21.57 2.76
C TRP A 60 16.04 22.50 3.73
N SER A 61 15.33 23.26 4.56
CA SER A 61 15.93 24.06 5.63
C SER A 61 16.68 23.19 6.64
N ALA A 62 16.17 21.98 6.92
CA ALA A 62 16.85 21.00 7.76
C ALA A 62 18.03 20.28 7.04
N LEU A 63 17.99 20.18 5.71
CA LEU A 63 18.98 19.52 4.85
C LEU A 63 19.92 20.55 4.18
N ASP A 64 20.61 21.34 5.00
CA ASP A 64 21.66 22.30 4.58
C ASP A 64 21.14 23.62 3.94
N GLY A 65 19.83 23.86 3.96
CA GLY A 65 19.24 25.18 3.71
C GLY A 65 18.96 25.55 2.26
N GLU A 66 19.54 24.84 1.30
CA GLU A 66 19.34 25.11 -0.13
C GLU A 66 18.13 24.33 -0.65
N LEU A 67 17.09 25.06 -1.05
CA LEU A 67 15.93 24.47 -1.73
C LEU A 67 16.35 23.87 -3.06
N LYS A 68 16.22 22.55 -3.20
CA LYS A 68 16.51 21.82 -4.43
C LYS A 68 15.23 21.37 -5.12
N PRO A 69 15.23 21.33 -6.46
CA PRO A 69 14.09 20.80 -7.19
C PRO A 69 13.90 19.32 -6.82
N SER A 70 12.69 18.97 -6.39
CA SER A 70 12.39 17.68 -5.75
C SER A 70 11.01 17.15 -6.13
N LEU A 71 10.82 15.85 -5.94
CA LEU A 71 9.59 15.12 -6.24
C LEU A 71 9.24 14.25 -5.04
N ASP A 72 8.02 14.33 -4.55
CA ASP A 72 7.48 13.41 -3.55
C ASP A 72 6.89 12.17 -4.22
N LEU A 73 7.18 11.02 -3.62
CA LEU A 73 6.68 9.71 -4.02
C LEU A 73 6.08 9.04 -2.78
N ALA A 74 4.88 8.49 -2.90
CA ALA A 74 4.23 7.75 -1.83
C ALA A 74 3.83 6.35 -2.30
N LEU A 75 4.12 5.35 -1.49
CA LEU A 75 3.80 3.94 -1.73
C LEU A 75 3.04 3.39 -0.53
N THR A 76 1.96 2.65 -0.77
CA THR A 76 1.23 1.95 0.29
C THR A 76 1.51 0.46 0.21
N VAL A 77 2.29 -0.05 1.16
CA VAL A 77 2.72 -1.46 1.18
C VAL A 77 2.04 -2.24 2.31
N PRO A 78 1.65 -3.50 2.08
CA PRO A 78 1.21 -4.39 3.15
C PRO A 78 2.36 -4.69 4.10
N PHE A 79 2.06 -4.68 5.41
CA PHE A 79 2.99 -5.10 6.45
C PHE A 79 2.36 -6.27 7.21
N PRO A 80 2.82 -7.52 6.99
CA PRO A 80 2.27 -8.68 7.69
C PRO A 80 2.61 -8.59 9.18
N ALA A 81 1.61 -8.26 9.99
CA ALA A 81 1.77 -8.00 11.42
C ALA A 81 1.59 -9.26 12.30
N TYR A 82 1.11 -10.36 11.71
CA TYR A 82 0.79 -11.60 12.42
C TYR A 82 1.46 -12.80 11.74
N PRO A 83 1.80 -13.85 12.51
CA PRO A 83 2.31 -15.08 11.94
C PRO A 83 1.25 -15.74 11.06
N GLU A 84 1.70 -16.38 9.99
CA GLU A 84 0.84 -17.22 9.16
C GLU A 84 0.36 -18.42 9.99
N TYR A 85 -0.95 -18.67 9.97
CA TYR A 85 -1.55 -19.83 10.61
C TYR A 85 -2.08 -20.75 9.51
N ASP A 86 -1.88 -22.06 9.69
CA ASP A 86 -2.52 -23.04 8.83
C ASP A 86 -4.04 -22.85 8.88
N ALA A 87 -4.66 -22.92 7.70
CA ALA A 87 -6.11 -22.94 7.62
C ALA A 87 -6.65 -24.13 8.41
N GLY A 88 -7.69 -23.91 9.21
CA GLY A 88 -8.40 -24.99 9.88
C GLY A 88 -8.99 -25.99 8.87
N PRO A 89 -9.37 -27.20 9.31
CA PRO A 89 -10.00 -28.18 8.42
C PRO A 89 -11.23 -27.57 7.74
N PRO A 90 -11.48 -27.90 6.45
CA PRO A 90 -12.61 -27.35 5.73
C PRO A 90 -13.92 -27.72 6.44
N VAL A 91 -14.85 -26.77 6.54
CA VAL A 91 -16.18 -27.04 7.08
C VAL A 91 -16.92 -27.95 6.09
N THR A 92 -17.18 -29.18 6.51
CA THR A 92 -17.87 -30.19 5.70
C THR A 92 -19.39 -30.17 5.87
N GLU A 93 -19.88 -29.61 6.98
CA GLU A 93 -21.32 -29.51 7.24
C GLU A 93 -21.90 -28.27 6.55
N GLY A 94 -22.99 -28.45 5.79
CA GLY A 94 -23.70 -27.36 5.15
C GLY A 94 -24.36 -26.40 6.15
N ALA A 95 -24.70 -25.19 5.69
CA ALA A 95 -25.39 -24.21 6.53
C ALA A 95 -26.75 -24.76 7.01
N ALA A 96 -26.92 -24.92 8.33
CA ALA A 96 -28.18 -25.35 8.93
C ALA A 96 -28.97 -24.14 9.46
N VAL A 97 -30.22 -24.01 9.03
CA VAL A 97 -31.16 -23.02 9.56
C VAL A 97 -32.08 -23.71 10.56
N ARG A 98 -32.03 -23.30 11.83
CA ARG A 98 -33.02 -23.70 12.84
C ARG A 98 -34.10 -22.63 12.93
N VAL A 99 -35.32 -22.97 12.52
CA VAL A 99 -36.49 -22.11 12.69
C VAL A 99 -37.21 -22.52 13.97
N ARG A 100 -37.45 -21.56 14.86
CA ARG A 100 -38.29 -21.75 16.07
C ARG A 100 -39.52 -20.85 15.96
N ALA A 101 -40.70 -21.43 16.10
CA ALA A 101 -41.93 -20.65 16.25
C ALA A 101 -41.90 -19.89 17.60
N VAL A 102 -42.26 -18.62 17.59
CA VAL A 102 -42.40 -17.83 18.82
C VAL A 102 -43.62 -18.36 19.57
N GLY A 103 -43.40 -19.20 20.59
CA GLY A 103 -44.44 -19.68 21.50
C GLY A 103 -44.41 -21.15 21.93
N GLU A 104 -43.53 -22.00 21.37
CA GLU A 104 -43.48 -23.42 21.75
C GLU A 104 -42.35 -23.74 22.76
N PRO A 105 -42.60 -24.59 23.78
CA PRO A 105 -41.58 -24.99 24.74
C PRO A 105 -40.53 -25.91 24.10
N SER A 106 -39.26 -25.66 24.42
CA SER A 106 -38.10 -26.38 23.91
C SER A 106 -38.08 -27.84 24.39
N LEU A 107 -38.27 -28.79 23.47
CA LEU A 107 -37.86 -30.17 23.69
C LEU A 107 -36.39 -30.32 23.30
N THR A 108 -35.52 -30.25 24.30
CA THR A 108 -34.10 -30.60 24.18
C THR A 108 -33.99 -32.07 23.80
N SER A 109 -33.68 -32.36 22.54
CA SER A 109 -33.17 -33.65 22.11
C SER A 109 -31.66 -33.54 21.98
N GLU A 110 -30.97 -33.82 23.08
CA GLU A 110 -29.54 -34.12 23.11
C GLU A 110 -29.35 -35.53 22.53
N ARG A 111 -28.63 -35.66 21.42
CA ARG A 111 -28.11 -36.96 20.97
C ARG A 111 -26.63 -36.84 20.62
N ALA A 112 -25.90 -37.74 21.27
CA ALA A 112 -24.51 -38.15 21.13
C ALA A 112 -24.06 -38.40 19.70
#